data_AF-A0ABD3SEF2-F1
#
_entry.id   AF-A0ABD3SEF2-F1
#
_cell.length_a   1.000
_cell.length_b   1.000
_cell.length_c   1.000
_cell.angle_alpha   90.00
_cell.angle_beta   90.00
_cell.angle_gamma   90.00
#
_symmetry.space_group_name_H-M   'P 1'
#
loop_
_entity.id
_entity.type
_entity.pdbx_description
1 polymer ?
#
loop_
_entity_poly.entity_id
_entity_poly.type
_entity_poly.pdbx_seq_one_letter_code
_entity_poly.pdbx_strand_id
1 'polypeptide(L)'
;MAFGGSGAVFSFSTTCPSSSSSSSGVVPPAYASNVRTTNDKLAVDDGRIAIKVSWKGSTESVKRECGILRDLVGVPHLERCIGGPVEYPSEDGRTIIALSPVMTTLSGEPSHEDVFTSDLGRVNPGMPLRVSVISVVETMVKMLQSGAYTIDIQPLVNRLTGETLFIDFTEANRFSNPPSPSDVSSLVDFTGEMLALIPDSSRGLAVEALRTMVIGFDDVNNSGDYMP
;
A
#
# COMPACT_ATOMS: atom_id res chain seq x y z
N MET A 1 -9.15 -13.57 27.87
CA MET A 1 -9.18 -13.88 26.43
C MET A 1 -7.84 -13.46 25.87
N ALA A 2 -7.06 -14.40 25.34
CA ALA A 2 -5.74 -14.09 24.79
C ALA A 2 -5.93 -13.59 23.35
N PHE A 3 -5.51 -12.36 23.06
CA PHE A 3 -5.33 -11.89 21.69
C PHE A 3 -4.15 -12.65 21.10
N GLY A 4 -4.44 -13.64 20.25
CA GLY A 4 -3.43 -14.35 19.49
C GLY A 4 -2.91 -13.40 18.42
N GLY A 5 -1.70 -12.85 18.62
CA GLY A 5 -1.04 -12.05 17.61
C GLY A 5 -0.86 -12.88 16.34
N SER A 6 -1.40 -12.39 15.23
CA SER A 6 -1.15 -12.90 13.88
C SER A 6 0.30 -12.61 13.53
N GLY A 7 1.25 -13.42 14.03
CA GLY A 7 2.61 -13.33 13.52
C GLY A 7 2.62 -13.75 12.05
N ALA A 8 3.33 -13.06 11.20
CA ALA A 8 3.78 -13.61 9.93
C ALA A 8 5.30 -13.67 9.99
N VAL A 9 5.90 -14.74 9.48
CA VAL A 9 7.35 -14.76 9.24
C VAL A 9 7.55 -14.30 7.81
N PHE A 10 8.28 -13.19 7.65
CA PHE A 10 8.68 -12.66 6.36
C PHE A 10 10.01 -13.30 5.96
N SER A 11 10.07 -13.87 4.77
CA SER A 11 11.33 -14.23 4.12
C SER A 11 11.47 -13.43 2.84
N PHE A 12 12.61 -12.77 2.67
CA PHE A 12 12.90 -11.98 1.47
C PHE A 12 13.66 -12.87 0.48
N SER A 13 13.13 -13.03 -0.72
CA SER A 13 13.80 -13.75 -1.81
C SER A 13 14.13 -12.76 -2.92
N THR A 14 15.40 -12.73 -3.33
CA THR A 14 15.83 -12.02 -4.54
C THR A 14 15.58 -12.93 -5.73
N THR A 15 14.86 -12.47 -6.74
CA THR A 15 14.46 -13.30 -7.87
C THR A 15 15.65 -13.76 -8.72
N CYS A 16 15.45 -14.96 -9.30
CA CYS A 16 16.33 -15.69 -10.20
C CYS A 16 16.74 -14.87 -11.45
N PRO A 17 17.93 -15.12 -12.02
CA PRO A 17 18.41 -14.41 -13.20
C PRO A 17 17.48 -14.62 -14.40
N SER A 18 16.84 -13.54 -14.85
CA SER A 18 16.14 -13.49 -16.13
C SER A 18 17.17 -13.62 -17.25
N SER A 19 17.01 -14.68 -18.06
CA SER A 19 17.80 -14.89 -19.26
C SER A 19 17.44 -13.83 -20.30
N SER A 20 18.37 -12.91 -20.54
CA SER A 20 18.24 -11.86 -21.55
C SER A 20 18.35 -12.47 -22.96
N SER A 21 17.22 -12.59 -23.64
CA SER A 21 17.20 -12.82 -25.09
C SER A 21 17.31 -11.47 -25.80
N SER A 22 18.32 -11.35 -26.64
CA SER A 22 18.63 -10.16 -27.43
C SER A 22 17.76 -10.15 -28.68
N SER A 23 16.91 -9.14 -28.86
CA SER A 23 16.30 -8.84 -30.15
C SER A 23 16.52 -7.37 -30.52
N SER A 24 17.29 -7.16 -31.58
CA SER A 24 17.47 -5.88 -32.25
C SER A 24 16.26 -5.57 -33.12
N GLY A 25 15.74 -4.34 -33.10
CA GLY A 25 14.70 -3.97 -34.07
C GLY A 25 14.12 -2.56 -33.94
N VAL A 26 14.63 -1.66 -34.80
CA VAL A 26 13.92 -0.61 -35.56
C VAL A 26 13.29 0.58 -34.81
N VAL A 27 13.80 1.78 -35.13
CA VAL A 27 13.30 3.11 -34.73
C VAL A 27 12.34 3.67 -35.79
N PRO A 28 11.15 4.19 -35.42
CA PRO A 28 10.41 5.17 -36.22
C PRO A 28 10.29 6.55 -35.51
N PRO A 29 9.94 7.62 -36.27
CA PRO A 29 10.22 9.00 -35.91
C PRO A 29 9.15 9.67 -35.02
N ALA A 30 9.60 10.75 -34.39
CA ALA A 30 8.92 11.54 -33.37
C ALA A 30 7.60 12.19 -33.81
N TYR A 31 6.56 11.98 -33.01
CA TYR A 31 5.37 12.83 -32.93
C TYR A 31 5.32 13.45 -31.52
N ALA A 32 5.31 14.78 -31.47
CA ALA A 32 5.28 15.55 -30.23
C ALA A 32 3.87 15.52 -29.64
N SER A 33 3.71 14.75 -28.57
CA SER A 33 2.54 14.79 -27.69
C SER A 33 2.99 15.36 -26.34
N ASN A 34 2.47 16.54 -25.97
CA ASN A 34 2.63 17.11 -24.63
C ASN A 34 1.84 16.25 -23.63
N VAL A 35 2.44 15.14 -23.21
CA VAL A 35 1.95 14.35 -22.08
C VAL A 35 2.67 14.87 -20.84
N ARG A 36 1.88 15.44 -19.94
CA ARG A 36 2.27 15.80 -18.58
C ARG A 36 2.62 14.49 -17.86
N THR A 37 3.88 14.10 -17.87
CA THR A 37 4.38 12.95 -17.10
C THR A 37 4.25 13.28 -15.63
N THR A 38 3.25 12.68 -14.98
CA THR A 38 3.27 12.48 -13.53
C THR A 38 4.54 11.69 -13.21
N ASN A 39 5.27 12.15 -12.20
CA ASN A 39 6.44 11.46 -11.69
C ASN A 39 6.02 10.20 -10.92
N ASP A 40 5.37 9.25 -11.60
CA ASP A 40 5.15 7.88 -11.13
C ASP A 40 6.45 7.07 -11.24
N LYS A 41 7.51 7.56 -10.60
CA LYS A 41 8.60 6.72 -10.12
C LYS A 41 8.30 6.36 -8.66
N LEU A 42 7.13 5.77 -8.43
CA LEU A 42 6.94 4.83 -7.31
C LEU A 42 8.00 3.73 -7.49
N ALA A 43 8.66 3.36 -6.38
CA ALA A 43 9.67 2.32 -6.24
C ALA A 43 10.11 1.64 -7.55
N VAL A 44 11.39 1.78 -7.92
CA VAL A 44 12.00 0.85 -8.88
C VAL A 44 11.71 -0.55 -8.38
N ASP A 45 10.83 -1.28 -9.08
CA ASP A 45 10.56 -2.69 -8.85
C ASP A 45 11.89 -3.41 -9.08
N ASP A 46 12.65 -3.58 -8.00
CA ASP A 46 13.93 -4.27 -8.03
C ASP A 46 13.72 -5.80 -8.10
N GLY A 47 12.48 -6.23 -8.37
CA GLY A 47 12.06 -7.61 -8.51
C GLY A 47 12.04 -8.38 -7.19
N ARG A 48 12.20 -7.70 -6.04
CA ARG A 48 12.12 -8.35 -4.73
C ARG A 48 10.67 -8.62 -4.35
N ILE A 49 10.50 -9.78 -3.73
CA ILE A 49 9.21 -10.25 -3.24
C ILE A 49 9.35 -10.61 -1.77
N ALA A 50 8.34 -10.27 -0.98
CA ALA A 50 8.19 -10.76 0.38
C ALA A 50 7.34 -12.03 0.35
N ILE A 51 7.81 -13.07 1.03
CA ILE A 51 7.04 -14.31 1.21
C ILE A 51 6.46 -14.29 2.62
N LYS A 52 5.13 -14.24 2.71
CA LYS A 52 4.38 -14.35 3.98
C LYS A 52 3.86 -15.79 4.12
N VAL A 53 4.21 -16.43 5.24
CA VAL A 53 3.74 -17.78 5.58
C VAL A 53 2.84 -17.69 6.81
N SER A 54 1.61 -18.19 6.72
CA SER A 54 0.68 -18.21 7.84
C SER A 54 1.16 -19.12 8.98
N TRP A 55 0.68 -18.86 10.20
CA TRP A 55 0.59 -19.92 11.22
C TRP A 55 -0.62 -20.80 10.91
N LYS A 56 -0.67 -22.01 11.48
CA LYS A 56 -1.81 -22.92 11.32
C LYS A 56 -3.17 -22.30 11.66
N GLY A 57 -3.21 -21.40 12.64
CA GLY A 57 -4.42 -20.68 13.04
C GLY A 57 -4.77 -19.43 12.22
N SER A 58 -3.84 -18.93 11.39
CA SER A 58 -4.03 -17.68 10.62
C SER A 58 -4.19 -17.90 9.12
N THR A 59 -4.31 -19.15 8.68
CA THR A 59 -4.41 -19.50 7.24
C THR A 59 -5.55 -18.79 6.53
N GLU A 60 -6.75 -18.77 7.09
CA GLU A 60 -7.88 -18.06 6.46
C GLU A 60 -7.70 -16.54 6.46
N SER A 61 -7.02 -15.99 7.47
CA SER A 61 -6.68 -14.56 7.54
C SER A 61 -5.71 -14.16 6.42
N VAL A 62 -4.65 -14.94 6.21
CA VAL A 62 -3.66 -14.71 5.13
C VAL A 62 -4.28 -14.94 3.74
N LYS A 63 -5.18 -15.92 3.57
CA LYS A 63 -5.92 -16.09 2.31
C LYS A 63 -6.81 -14.88 2.01
N ARG A 64 -7.55 -14.40 3.02
CA ARG A 64 -8.41 -13.22 2.91
C ARG A 64 -7.61 -11.96 2.58
N GLU A 65 -6.49 -11.75 3.27
CA GLU A 65 -5.53 -10.67 2.97
C GLU A 65 -5.16 -10.66 1.49
N CYS A 66 -4.71 -11.79 0.95
CA CYS A 66 -4.33 -11.87 -0.45
C CYS A 66 -5.49 -11.55 -1.41
N GLY A 67 -6.71 -12.00 -1.10
CA GLY A 67 -7.91 -11.66 -1.87
C GLY A 67 -8.19 -10.15 -1.88
N ILE A 68 -8.18 -9.52 -0.70
CA ILE A 68 -8.41 -8.07 -0.57
C ILE A 68 -7.31 -7.28 -1.30
N LEU A 69 -6.04 -7.61 -1.10
CA LEU A 69 -4.92 -6.91 -1.73
C LEU A 69 -4.95 -6.98 -3.26
N ARG A 70 -5.46 -8.08 -3.84
CA ARG A 70 -5.66 -8.19 -5.30
C ARG A 70 -6.73 -7.26 -5.82
N ASP A 71 -7.82 -7.13 -5.08
CA ASP A 71 -8.91 -6.26 -5.49
C ASP A 71 -8.57 -4.77 -5.29
N LEU A 72 -7.61 -4.45 -4.42
CA LEU A 72 -7.17 -3.09 -4.15
C LEU A 72 -6.10 -2.59 -5.14
N VAL A 73 -5.92 -3.20 -6.32
CA VAL A 73 -4.86 -2.88 -7.30
C VAL A 73 -4.77 -1.39 -7.70
N GLY A 74 -5.86 -0.62 -7.56
CA GLY A 74 -5.90 0.82 -7.83
C GLY A 74 -5.58 1.73 -6.62
N VAL A 75 -5.35 1.18 -5.43
CA VAL A 75 -5.07 1.93 -4.19
C VAL A 75 -3.56 2.09 -4.01
N PRO A 76 -2.99 3.30 -4.02
CA PRO A 76 -1.55 3.49 -3.95
C PRO A 76 -0.98 3.14 -2.56
N HIS A 77 0.34 3.05 -2.47
CA HIS A 77 1.10 2.88 -1.21
C HIS A 77 0.78 1.60 -0.43
N LEU A 78 0.18 0.59 -1.06
CA LEU A 78 -0.09 -0.72 -0.44
C LEU A 78 0.86 -1.80 -0.98
N GLU A 79 1.19 -2.78 -0.15
CA GLU A 79 1.67 -4.06 -0.68
C GLU A 79 0.58 -4.77 -1.50
N ARG A 80 0.99 -5.64 -2.43
CA ARG A 80 0.12 -6.38 -3.35
C ARG A 80 0.36 -7.85 -3.21
N CYS A 81 -0.71 -8.64 -3.20
CA CYS A 81 -0.59 -10.08 -3.36
C CYS A 81 -0.36 -10.46 -4.82
N ILE A 82 0.90 -10.69 -5.18
CA ILE A 82 1.35 -11.07 -6.53
C ILE A 82 1.35 -12.59 -6.77
N GLY A 83 1.20 -13.41 -5.72
CA GLY A 83 1.19 -14.87 -5.82
C GLY A 83 0.59 -15.57 -4.60
N GLY A 84 0.12 -16.80 -4.78
CA GLY A 84 -0.60 -17.56 -3.75
C GLY A 84 -2.13 -17.36 -3.78
N PRO A 85 -2.87 -17.75 -2.72
CA PRO A 85 -2.42 -18.61 -1.63
C PRO A 85 -2.11 -20.04 -2.12
N VAL A 86 -1.00 -20.60 -1.69
CA VAL A 86 -0.63 -22.02 -1.91
C VAL A 86 -0.36 -22.71 -0.57
N GLU A 87 -0.52 -24.03 -0.49
CA GLU A 87 -0.22 -24.78 0.72
C GLU A 87 1.30 -24.81 1.00
N TYR A 88 1.68 -24.71 2.28
CA TYR A 88 3.08 -24.79 2.67
C TYR A 88 3.59 -26.24 2.52
N PRO A 89 4.66 -26.49 1.74
CA PRO A 89 4.98 -27.85 1.26
C PRO A 89 5.46 -28.82 2.34
N SER A 90 5.88 -28.32 3.50
CA SER A 90 6.45 -29.15 4.57
C SER A 90 5.56 -29.22 5.82
N GLU A 91 4.41 -28.54 5.84
CA GLU A 91 3.54 -28.49 7.01
C GLU A 91 2.09 -28.18 6.62
N ASP A 92 1.23 -29.18 6.80
CA ASP A 92 -0.20 -29.07 6.53
C ASP A 92 -0.87 -27.96 7.35
N GLY A 93 -1.88 -27.33 6.75
CA GLY A 93 -2.70 -26.32 7.40
C GLY A 93 -2.06 -24.93 7.44
N ARG A 94 -0.94 -24.71 6.75
CA ARG A 94 -0.31 -23.40 6.55
C ARG A 94 -0.38 -22.98 5.09
N THR A 95 -0.39 -21.68 4.83
CA THR A 95 -0.42 -21.13 3.47
C THR A 95 0.68 -20.11 3.24
N ILE A 96 1.09 -19.98 1.99
CA ILE A 96 2.08 -19.03 1.51
C ILE A 96 1.42 -18.06 0.54
N ILE A 97 1.70 -16.77 0.71
CA ILE A 97 1.43 -15.74 -0.29
C ILE A 97 2.71 -14.96 -0.60
N ALA A 98 2.78 -14.39 -1.81
CA ALA A 98 3.87 -13.54 -2.25
C ALA A 98 3.38 -12.09 -2.37
N LEU A 99 4.15 -11.17 -1.80
CA LEU A 99 3.81 -9.76 -1.62
C LEU A 99 4.85 -8.85 -2.30
N SER A 100 4.39 -7.76 -2.93
CA SER A 100 5.22 -6.73 -3.58
C SER A 100 4.45 -5.40 -3.69
N PRO A 101 5.06 -4.21 -3.62
CA PRO A 101 6.50 -3.96 -3.48
C PRO A 101 7.02 -4.27 -2.07
N VAL A 102 8.33 -4.48 -1.96
CA VAL A 102 9.06 -4.51 -0.69
C VAL A 102 9.86 -3.23 -0.59
N MET A 103 9.77 -2.52 0.54
CA MET A 103 10.59 -1.34 0.75
C MET A 103 12.05 -1.74 0.97
N THR A 104 12.96 -1.23 0.15
CA THR A 104 14.39 -1.55 0.21
C THR A 104 15.22 -0.28 0.43
N THR A 105 16.36 -0.42 1.10
CA THR A 105 17.36 0.64 1.12
C THR A 105 18.03 0.69 -0.25
N LEU A 106 18.40 1.90 -0.71
CA LEU A 106 19.15 2.07 -1.95
C LEU A 106 20.38 1.16 -1.90
N SER A 107 20.52 0.32 -2.93
CA SER A 107 21.55 -0.71 -3.04
C SER A 107 22.94 -0.08 -2.93
N GLY A 108 23.63 -0.33 -1.81
CA GLY A 108 25.03 0.09 -1.61
C GLY A 108 25.33 0.68 -0.24
N GLU A 109 24.32 1.15 0.49
CA GLU A 109 24.53 1.71 1.83
C GLU A 109 24.35 0.64 2.92
N PRO A 110 25.24 0.58 3.93
CA PRO A 110 25.10 -0.35 5.05
C PRO A 110 23.72 -0.16 5.67
N SER A 111 23.07 -1.28 6.00
CA SER A 111 21.75 -1.37 6.60
C SER A 111 21.69 -0.58 7.91
N HIS A 112 21.41 0.72 7.81
CA HIS A 112 21.02 1.51 8.94
C HIS A 112 19.57 1.11 9.25
N GLU A 113 19.38 0.33 10.32
CA GLU A 113 18.06 0.03 10.90
C GLU A 113 17.23 1.31 11.12
N ASP A 114 17.90 2.47 11.18
CA ASP A 114 17.32 3.79 11.31
C ASP A 114 16.72 4.41 10.03
N VAL A 115 16.75 3.75 8.86
CA VAL A 115 16.18 4.33 7.61
C VAL A 115 14.65 4.29 7.59
N PHE A 116 14.06 3.24 8.15
CA PHE A 116 12.61 3.02 8.14
C PHE A 116 11.99 3.30 9.51
N THR A 117 10.73 3.72 9.52
CA THR A 117 9.96 3.95 10.74
C THR A 117 8.48 3.71 10.50
N SER A 118 7.74 3.37 11.56
CA SER A 118 6.27 3.38 11.56
C SER A 118 5.70 4.70 12.10
N ASP A 119 6.54 5.60 12.60
CA ASP A 119 6.13 6.87 13.21
C ASP A 119 6.49 8.04 12.28
N LEU A 120 5.48 8.70 11.70
CA LEU A 120 5.67 9.86 10.83
C LEU A 120 6.33 11.04 11.57
N GLY A 121 6.23 11.11 12.90
CA GLY A 121 6.94 12.09 13.72
C GLY A 121 8.47 11.95 13.67
N ARG A 122 8.98 10.79 13.22
CA ARG A 122 10.41 10.52 13.03
C ARG A 122 10.89 10.69 11.59
N VAL A 123 9.99 11.00 10.65
CA VAL A 123 10.33 11.31 9.26
C VAL A 123 11.01 12.68 9.19
N ASN A 124 12.00 12.83 8.29
CA ASN A 124 12.71 14.08 8.16
C ASN A 124 11.76 15.22 7.77
N PRO A 125 11.87 16.40 8.40
CA PRO A 125 10.99 17.53 8.11
C PRO A 125 11.15 18.02 6.66
N GLY A 126 10.16 18.76 6.19
CA GLY A 126 10.14 19.31 4.83
C GLY A 126 9.48 18.37 3.83
N MET A 127 10.13 18.12 2.70
CA MET A 127 9.56 17.32 1.61
C MET A 127 9.24 15.87 2.01
N PRO A 128 10.10 15.13 2.75
CA PRO A 128 9.79 13.75 3.12
C PRO A 128 8.51 13.65 3.96
N LEU A 129 8.41 14.44 5.03
CA LEU A 129 7.20 14.49 5.86
C LEU A 129 5.95 14.85 5.04
N ARG A 130 6.06 15.82 4.12
CA ARG A 130 4.94 16.19 3.24
C ARG A 130 4.51 15.03 2.35
N VAL A 131 5.46 14.29 1.77
CA VAL A 131 5.17 13.10 0.94
C VAL A 131 4.45 12.04 1.79
N SER A 132 4.97 11.70 2.97
CA SER A 132 4.34 10.69 3.83
C SER A 132 2.93 11.07 4.25
N VAL A 133 2.69 12.33 4.62
CA VAL A 133 1.34 12.81 4.99
C VAL A 133 0.37 12.70 3.81
N ILE A 134 0.80 13.07 2.60
CA ILE A 134 -0.01 12.91 1.40
C ILE A 134 -0.30 11.42 1.15
N SER A 135 0.70 10.54 1.24
CA SER A 135 0.52 9.09 1.06
C SER A 135 -0.50 8.50 2.04
N VAL A 136 -0.47 8.90 3.31
CA VAL A 136 -1.46 8.47 4.32
C VAL A 136 -2.87 8.87 3.89
N VAL A 137 -3.08 10.14 3.57
CA VAL A 137 -4.42 10.65 3.19
C VAL A 137 -4.90 10.03 1.89
N GLU A 138 -4.01 9.89 0.90
CA GLU A 138 -4.32 9.26 -0.38
C GLU A 138 -4.76 7.82 -0.23
N THR A 139 -4.01 7.04 0.53
CA THR A 139 -4.31 5.64 0.81
C THR A 139 -5.65 5.51 1.52
N MET A 140 -5.87 6.31 2.56
CA MET A 140 -7.13 6.32 3.31
C MET A 140 -8.32 6.55 2.38
N VAL A 141 -8.29 7.63 1.59
CA VAL A 141 -9.39 7.96 0.66
C VAL A 141 -9.59 6.87 -0.38
N LYS A 142 -8.51 6.33 -0.95
CA LYS A 142 -8.58 5.32 -2.02
C LYS A 142 -9.05 3.96 -1.51
N MET A 143 -8.69 3.57 -0.29
CA MET A 143 -9.23 2.38 0.36
C MET A 143 -10.73 2.49 0.59
N LEU A 144 -11.18 3.62 1.14
CA LEU A 144 -12.61 3.90 1.36
C LEU A 144 -13.39 3.86 0.04
N GLN A 145 -12.87 4.51 -1.02
CA GLN A 145 -13.45 4.48 -2.36
C GLN A 145 -13.55 3.07 -2.94
N SER A 146 -12.62 2.18 -2.57
CA SER A 146 -12.58 0.79 -3.03
C SER A 146 -13.44 -0.16 -2.19
N GLY A 147 -14.21 0.36 -1.23
CA GLY A 147 -15.09 -0.46 -0.40
C GLY A 147 -14.35 -1.23 0.70
N ALA A 148 -13.18 -0.76 1.13
CA ALA A 148 -12.32 -1.50 2.06
C ALA A 148 -11.79 -0.63 3.21
N TYR A 149 -11.47 -1.29 4.32
CA TYR A 149 -10.80 -0.72 5.49
C TYR A 149 -9.95 -1.80 6.17
N THR A 150 -9.07 -1.40 7.08
CA THR A 150 -8.36 -2.31 7.99
C THR A 150 -8.48 -1.77 9.41
N ILE A 151 -8.46 -2.66 10.40
CA ILE A 151 -8.47 -2.29 11.83
C ILE A 151 -7.08 -2.39 12.47
N ASP A 152 -6.09 -2.77 11.68
CA ASP A 152 -4.68 -2.79 12.08
C ASP A 152 -3.89 -2.10 10.97
N ILE A 153 -3.44 -0.87 11.25
CA ILE A 153 -2.70 -0.04 10.29
C ILE A 153 -1.22 -0.12 10.64
N GLN A 154 -0.44 -0.71 9.74
CA GLN A 154 1.00 -0.85 9.89
C GLN A 154 1.74 -0.14 8.75
N PRO A 155 2.14 1.14 8.94
CA PRO A 155 2.92 1.86 7.94
C PRO A 155 4.41 1.52 8.07
N LEU A 156 5.07 1.36 6.93
CA LEU A 156 6.52 1.34 6.79
C LEU A 156 6.94 2.57 5.98
N VAL A 157 7.65 3.50 6.61
CA VAL A 157 7.98 4.81 6.04
C VAL A 157 9.49 5.00 5.94
N ASN A 158 9.97 5.37 4.75
CA ASN A 158 11.35 5.79 4.56
C ASN A 158 11.54 7.22 5.05
N ARG A 159 12.35 7.41 6.10
CA ARG A 159 12.53 8.72 6.75
C ARG A 159 13.19 9.77 5.87
N LEU A 160 13.94 9.33 4.86
CA LEU A 160 14.70 10.21 3.97
C LEU A 160 13.88 10.67 2.77
N THR A 161 13.04 9.79 2.21
CA THR A 161 12.26 10.08 1.00
C THR A 161 10.81 10.44 1.30
N GLY A 162 10.30 9.98 2.45
CA GLY A 162 8.90 10.07 2.81
C GLY A 162 8.03 9.01 2.15
N GLU A 163 8.61 8.09 1.38
CA GLU A 163 7.89 6.99 0.77
C GLU A 163 7.24 6.12 1.87
N THR A 164 5.96 5.85 1.71
CA THR A 164 5.14 5.09 2.66
C THR A 164 4.65 3.83 1.97
N LEU A 165 4.76 2.70 2.65
CA LEU A 165 4.14 1.43 2.27
C LEU A 165 3.33 0.92 3.45
N PHE A 166 2.03 0.77 3.27
CA PHE A 166 1.20 0.07 4.23
C PHE A 166 1.32 -1.43 3.99
N ILE A 167 1.57 -2.17 5.06
CA ILE A 167 1.76 -3.61 5.07
C ILE A 167 0.77 -4.26 6.05
N ASP A 168 0.66 -5.57 5.97
CA ASP A 168 -0.11 -6.42 6.86
C ASP A 168 -1.62 -6.15 6.85
N PHE A 169 -2.29 -6.68 5.83
CA PHE A 169 -3.73 -6.54 5.63
C PHE A 169 -4.51 -7.76 6.12
N THR A 170 -3.99 -8.49 7.11
CA THR A 170 -4.67 -9.67 7.69
C THR A 170 -6.01 -9.32 8.34
N GLU A 171 -6.12 -8.11 8.89
CA GLU A 171 -7.35 -7.59 9.51
C GLU A 171 -8.12 -6.64 8.59
N ALA A 172 -7.80 -6.65 7.28
CA ALA A 172 -8.56 -5.91 6.30
C ALA A 172 -9.93 -6.54 6.04
N ASN A 173 -10.92 -5.69 5.82
CA ASN A 173 -12.31 -6.05 5.59
C ASN A 173 -12.94 -5.17 4.50
N ARG A 174 -14.07 -5.64 3.98
CA ARG A 174 -14.95 -4.86 3.09
C ARG A 174 -16.17 -4.42 3.86
N PHE A 175 -16.64 -3.22 3.62
CA PHE A 175 -17.93 -2.78 4.16
C PHE A 175 -19.09 -3.16 3.23
N SER A 176 -20.26 -3.33 3.80
CA SER A 176 -21.50 -3.63 3.07
C SER A 176 -21.92 -2.46 2.19
N ASN A 177 -22.69 -2.70 1.12
CA ASN A 177 -23.33 -1.65 0.34
C ASN A 177 -24.86 -1.84 0.36
N PRO A 178 -25.64 -1.03 1.11
CA PRO A 178 -25.18 0.12 1.91
C PRO A 178 -24.41 -0.30 3.19
N PRO A 179 -23.57 0.59 3.77
CA PRO A 179 -22.82 0.30 4.99
C PRO A 179 -23.74 -0.03 6.17
N SER A 180 -23.42 -1.12 6.88
CA SER A 180 -24.08 -1.48 8.13
C SER A 180 -23.64 -0.58 9.30
N PRO A 181 -24.35 -0.54 10.44
CA PRO A 181 -23.89 0.21 11.62
C PRO A 181 -22.52 -0.23 12.13
N SER A 182 -22.20 -1.53 12.05
CA SER A 182 -20.86 -2.05 12.37
C SER A 182 -19.81 -1.55 11.38
N ASP A 183 -20.14 -1.50 10.09
CA ASP A 183 -19.23 -0.93 9.09
C ASP A 183 -18.95 0.53 9.40
N VAL A 184 -19.97 1.33 9.73
CA VAL A 184 -19.79 2.75 10.08
C VAL A 184 -18.85 2.93 11.27
N SER A 185 -18.96 2.10 12.31
CA SER A 185 -18.04 2.13 13.45
C SER A 185 -16.60 1.86 13.00
N SER A 186 -16.38 0.77 12.27
CA SER A 186 -15.03 0.39 11.80
C SER A 186 -14.44 1.40 10.81
N LEU A 187 -15.27 2.06 10.01
CA LEU A 187 -14.85 3.14 9.13
C LEU A 187 -14.39 4.38 9.91
N VAL A 188 -15.07 4.72 11.01
CA VAL A 188 -14.65 5.80 11.91
C VAL A 188 -13.32 5.44 12.58
N ASP A 189 -13.17 4.20 13.06
CA ASP A 189 -11.95 3.72 13.70
C ASP A 189 -10.77 3.74 12.72
N PHE A 190 -10.94 3.16 11.52
CA PHE A 190 -9.94 3.19 10.44
C PHE A 190 -9.52 4.61 10.07
N THR A 191 -10.49 5.52 9.89
CA THR A 191 -10.20 6.92 9.56
C THR A 191 -9.47 7.60 10.71
N GLY A 192 -9.87 7.33 11.95
CA GLY A 192 -9.26 7.85 13.16
C GLY A 192 -7.80 7.43 13.30
N GLU A 193 -7.50 6.14 13.10
CA GLU A 193 -6.15 5.60 13.17
C GLU A 193 -5.26 6.13 12.03
N MET A 194 -5.76 6.19 10.79
CA MET A 194 -5.01 6.79 9.66
C MET A 194 -4.64 8.24 9.95
N LEU A 195 -5.57 9.04 10.49
CA LEU A 195 -5.31 10.43 10.85
C LEU A 195 -4.41 10.56 12.09
N ALA A 196 -4.46 9.61 13.02
CA ALA A 196 -3.59 9.57 14.20
C ALA A 196 -2.11 9.34 13.85
N LEU A 197 -1.82 8.74 12.68
CA LEU A 197 -0.45 8.65 12.17
C LEU A 197 0.17 10.02 11.89
N ILE A 198 -0.63 11.06 11.65
CA ILE A 198 -0.16 12.36 11.17
C ILE A 198 0.24 13.25 12.36
N PRO A 199 1.51 13.71 12.45
CA PRO A 199 1.94 14.59 13.52
C PRO A 199 1.13 15.89 13.56
N ASP A 200 0.84 16.39 14.76
CA ASP A 200 0.02 17.60 14.98
C ASP A 200 0.52 18.82 14.19
N SER A 201 1.84 18.98 14.07
CA SER A 201 2.49 20.05 13.31
C SER A 201 2.19 20.01 11.80
N SER A 202 1.70 18.89 11.29
CA SER A 202 1.44 18.64 9.86
C SER A 202 -0.05 18.45 9.53
N ARG A 203 -0.96 18.58 10.51
CA ARG A 203 -2.42 18.45 10.28
C ARG A 203 -2.95 19.42 9.21
N GLY A 204 -2.36 20.61 9.09
CA GLY A 204 -2.72 21.55 8.03
C GLY A 204 -2.50 20.98 6.62
N LEU A 205 -1.39 20.25 6.41
CA LEU A 205 -1.08 19.57 5.15
C LEU A 205 -2.06 18.42 4.87
N ALA A 206 -2.44 17.67 5.91
CA ALA A 206 -3.43 16.60 5.78
C ALA A 206 -4.80 17.12 5.34
N VAL A 207 -5.25 18.24 5.92
CA VAL A 207 -6.50 18.90 5.53
C VAL A 207 -6.44 19.39 4.08
N GLU A 208 -5.31 19.96 3.65
CA GLU A 208 -5.10 20.37 2.26
C GLU A 208 -5.18 19.17 1.31
N ALA A 209 -4.45 18.10 1.60
CA ALA A 209 -4.47 16.87 0.80
C ALA A 209 -5.88 16.27 0.71
N LEU A 210 -6.58 16.19 1.85
CA LEU A 210 -7.94 15.64 1.90
C LEU A 210 -8.90 16.47 1.06
N ARG A 211 -8.84 17.81 1.16
CA ARG A 211 -9.65 18.70 0.31
C ARG A 211 -9.37 18.48 -1.17
N THR A 212 -8.12 18.38 -1.57
CA THR A 212 -7.76 18.13 -2.98
C THR A 212 -8.34 16.80 -3.48
N MET A 213 -8.26 15.74 -2.67
CA MET A 213 -8.73 14.40 -3.06
C MET A 213 -10.25 14.27 -3.07
N VAL A 214 -10.95 14.96 -2.16
CA VAL A 214 -12.41 14.95 -2.09
C VAL A 214 -13.02 15.90 -3.13
N ILE A 215 -12.50 17.11 -3.30
CA ILE A 215 -13.06 18.06 -4.29
C ILE A 215 -12.81 17.56 -5.72
N GLY A 216 -11.63 16.97 -5.98
CA GLY A 216 -11.38 16.31 -7.26
C GLY A 216 -12.33 15.15 -7.58
N PHE A 217 -13.08 14.65 -6.59
CA PHE A 217 -14.11 13.62 -6.78
C PHE A 217 -15.44 14.20 -7.29
N ASP A 218 -15.82 15.39 -6.81
CA ASP A 218 -17.09 16.04 -7.20
C ASP A 218 -17.06 16.55 -8.65
N ASP A 219 -15.90 16.99 -9.14
CA ASP A 219 -15.74 17.45 -10.52
C ASP A 219 -15.81 16.29 -11.53
N VAL A 220 -15.38 15.07 -11.16
CA VAL A 220 -15.46 13.89 -12.04
C VAL A 220 -16.89 13.39 -12.16
N ASN A 221 -17.65 13.35 -11.07
CA ASN A 221 -19.03 12.87 -11.07
C ASN A 221 -20.03 13.86 -11.70
N ASN A 222 -19.69 15.15 -11.80
CA ASN A 222 -20.54 16.16 -12.48
C ASN A 222 -20.22 16.33 -13.97
N SER A 223 -19.23 15.61 -14.52
CA SER A 223 -18.86 15.71 -15.94
C SER A 223 -19.63 14.77 -16.88
N GLY A 224 -20.49 13.91 -16.33
CA GLY A 224 -21.31 12.96 -17.09
C GLY A 224 -22.78 13.37 -17.21
N ASP A 225 -23.08 14.46 -17.93
CA ASP A 225 -24.34 14.67 -18.68
C ASP A 225 -24.41 16.10 -19.24
N TYR A 226 -23.61 16.38 -20.27
CA TYR A 226 -23.93 17.46 -21.22
C TYR A 226 -23.42 17.03 -22.59
N MET A 227 -24.17 16.14 -23.23
CA MET A 227 -24.18 16.01 -24.69
C MET A 227 -25.59 16.43 -25.16
N PRO A 228 -25.70 17.47 -26.02
CA PRO A 228 -26.97 17.91 -26.59
C PRO A 228 -27.55 16.92 -27.60
#